data_AF-A0A3C7VX41-F1
#
_entry.id   AF-A0A3C7VX41-F1
#
_cell.length_a   1.000
_cell.length_b   1.000
_cell.length_c   1.000
_cell.angle_alpha   90.00
_cell.angle_beta   90.00
_cell.angle_gamma   90.00
#
_symmetry.space_group_name_H-M   'P 1'
#
loop_
_entity.id
_entity.type
_entity.pdbx_description
1 polymer ?
#
loop_
_entity_poly.entity_id
_entity_poly.type
_entity_poly.pdbx_seq_one_letter_code
_entity_poly.pdbx_strand_id
1 'polypeptide(L)'
;MMTFSLFRGRLPASLPALALALATGLFLAEGARALSLGPDEFVAAREVTCILAQDALGYLGEEDFNTLLDGALERFEDSQGDVIYAKALGYFDGLMFGIPEGDASLVSERLRAFNQSQACSGLVVSNYRL
;
A
#
# COMPACT_ATOMS: atom_id res chain seq x y z
N MET A 1 16.44 11.74 -73.50
CA MET A 1 15.53 12.60 -72.70
C MET A 1 14.47 11.68 -72.10
N MET A 2 14.79 11.07 -70.96
CA MET A 2 14.24 11.37 -69.62
C MET A 2 12.75 10.99 -69.47
N THR A 3 12.51 9.71 -69.19
CA THR A 3 11.25 9.20 -68.64
C THR A 3 11.36 9.11 -67.12
N PHE A 4 10.46 9.82 -66.43
CA PHE A 4 10.37 9.95 -64.99
C PHE A 4 10.02 8.62 -64.29
N SER A 5 10.81 8.25 -63.28
CA SER A 5 10.49 7.20 -62.30
C SER A 5 9.35 7.62 -61.38
N LEU A 6 8.28 6.85 -61.34
CA LEU A 6 7.24 6.94 -60.32
C LEU A 6 7.68 6.18 -59.06
N PHE A 7 8.17 6.92 -58.07
CA PHE A 7 8.36 6.46 -56.70
C PHE A 7 6.98 6.18 -56.07
N ARG A 8 6.55 4.91 -56.09
CA ARG A 8 5.34 4.46 -55.40
C ARG A 8 5.71 4.16 -53.94
N GLY A 9 5.65 5.18 -53.09
CA GLY A 9 5.83 5.04 -51.65
C GLY A 9 4.79 4.08 -51.05
N ARG A 10 5.25 2.95 -50.50
CA ARG A 10 4.46 2.10 -49.62
C ARG A 10 4.42 2.75 -48.24
N LEU A 11 3.26 3.27 -47.85
CA LEU A 11 2.95 3.64 -46.47
C LEU A 11 3.12 2.40 -45.57
N PRO A 12 3.85 2.47 -44.44
CA PRO A 12 3.97 1.34 -43.54
C PRO A 12 2.64 1.14 -42.81
N ALA A 13 2.06 -0.06 -42.94
CA ALA A 13 0.85 -0.51 -42.28
C ALA A 13 1.04 -0.79 -40.76
N SER A 14 1.90 -0.02 -40.08
CA SER A 14 2.33 -0.28 -38.70
C SER A 14 1.61 0.57 -37.65
N LEU A 15 0.88 1.60 -38.04
CA LEU A 15 0.17 2.51 -37.12
C LEU A 15 -1.03 1.87 -36.38
N PRO A 16 -1.93 1.09 -37.02
CA PRO A 16 -3.10 0.56 -36.30
C PRO A 16 -2.74 -0.59 -35.35
N ALA A 17 -1.68 -1.35 -35.66
CA ALA A 17 -1.20 -2.44 -34.80
C ALA A 17 -0.57 -1.91 -33.51
N LEU A 18 0.15 -0.78 -33.59
CA LEU A 18 0.73 -0.13 -32.41
C LEU A 18 -0.37 0.44 -31.49
N ALA A 19 -1.40 1.05 -32.07
CA ALA A 19 -2.52 1.60 -31.32
C ALA A 19 -3.33 0.52 -30.58
N LEU A 20 -3.55 -0.64 -31.22
CA LEU A 20 -4.24 -1.77 -30.59
C LEU A 20 -3.39 -2.39 -29.46
N ALA A 21 -2.07 -2.51 -29.66
CA ALA A 21 -1.16 -3.01 -28.63
C ALA A 21 -1.05 -2.06 -27.41
N LEU A 22 -1.02 -0.73 -27.63
CA LEU A 22 -1.06 0.25 -26.54
C LEU A 22 -2.39 0.20 -25.78
N ALA A 23 -3.51 0.04 -26.48
CA ALA A 23 -4.82 -0.06 -25.84
C ALA A 23 -4.92 -1.30 -24.95
N THR A 24 -4.44 -2.46 -25.41
CA THR A 24 -4.40 -3.69 -24.58
C THR A 24 -3.41 -3.62 -23.41
N GLY A 25 -2.34 -2.84 -23.53
CA GLY A 25 -1.36 -2.67 -22.44
C GLY A 25 -1.88 -1.83 -21.27
N LEU A 26 -2.77 -0.87 -21.52
CA LEU A 26 -3.33 0.01 -20.50
C LEU A 26 -4.33 -0.71 -19.58
N PHE A 27 -5.16 -1.61 -20.11
CA PHE A 27 -6.13 -2.38 -19.30
C PHE A 27 -5.50 -3.43 -18.37
N LEU A 28 -4.26 -3.86 -18.65
CA LEU A 28 -3.54 -4.79 -17.77
C LEU A 28 -2.78 -4.07 -16.64
N ALA A 29 -2.70 -2.73 -16.69
CA ALA A 29 -1.98 -1.93 -15.69
C ALA A 29 -2.82 -1.59 -14.46
N GLU A 30 -4.14 -1.88 -14.45
CA GLU A 30 -5.01 -1.66 -13.28
C GLU A 30 -4.46 -2.40 -12.04
N GLY A 31 -3.96 -3.64 -12.21
CA GLY A 31 -3.40 -4.44 -11.11
C GLY A 31 -2.07 -3.90 -10.55
N ALA A 32 -1.38 -3.01 -11.27
CA ALA A 32 -0.11 -2.43 -10.81
C ALA A 32 -0.29 -1.25 -9.85
N ARG A 33 -1.52 -0.72 -9.70
CA ARG A 33 -1.80 0.38 -8.75
C ARG A 33 -1.78 -0.06 -7.30
N ALA A 34 -1.79 -1.37 -7.04
CA ALA A 34 -1.64 -1.94 -5.69
C ALA A 34 -0.25 -1.68 -5.07
N LEU A 35 0.78 -1.37 -5.87
CA LEU A 35 2.15 -1.19 -5.36
C LEU A 35 2.50 0.26 -5.01
N SER A 36 1.77 1.24 -5.55
CA SER A 36 1.96 2.65 -5.24
C SER A 36 0.75 3.20 -4.49
N LEU A 37 0.84 3.21 -3.17
CA LEU A 37 -0.11 3.96 -2.35
C LEU A 37 0.03 5.45 -2.67
N GLY A 38 -1.11 6.13 -2.75
CA GLY A 38 -1.12 7.58 -2.65
C GLY A 38 -0.71 8.05 -1.26
N PRO A 39 -0.53 9.36 -1.07
CA PRO A 39 -0.14 9.92 0.23
C PRO A 39 -1.10 9.55 1.36
N ASP A 40 -2.40 9.54 1.06
CA ASP A 40 -3.45 9.30 2.03
C ASP A 40 -3.53 7.83 2.45
N GLU A 41 -3.43 6.92 1.48
CA GLU A 41 -3.39 5.49 1.72
C GLU A 41 -2.11 5.08 2.47
N PHE A 42 -0.99 5.80 2.26
CA PHE A 42 0.24 5.61 3.03
C PHE A 42 0.07 6.04 4.49
N VAL A 43 -0.61 7.16 4.75
CA VAL A 43 -0.94 7.60 6.11
C VAL A 43 -1.84 6.58 6.81
N ALA A 44 -2.88 6.09 6.11
CA ALA A 44 -3.76 5.06 6.64
C ALA A 44 -3.02 3.74 6.90
N ALA A 45 -2.12 3.30 6.02
CA ALA A 45 -1.33 2.10 6.24
C ALA A 45 -0.44 2.21 7.49
N ARG A 46 0.15 3.40 7.73
CA ARG A 46 0.90 3.66 8.96
C ARG A 46 0.00 3.63 10.19
N GLU A 47 -1.20 4.21 10.09
CA GLU A 47 -2.20 4.20 11.16
C GLU A 47 -2.62 2.76 11.52
N VAL A 48 -2.97 1.95 10.52
CA VAL A 48 -3.28 0.52 10.69
C VAL A 48 -2.09 -0.24 11.30
N THR A 49 -0.85 0.09 10.92
CA THR A 49 0.35 -0.52 11.53
C THR A 49 0.45 -0.22 13.04
N CYS A 50 0.09 1.00 13.46
CA CYS A 50 0.05 1.37 14.87
C CYS A 50 -1.09 0.67 15.62
N ILE A 51 -2.25 0.44 14.99
CA ILE A 51 -3.35 -0.34 15.56
C ILE A 51 -2.89 -1.80 15.77
N LEU A 52 -2.27 -2.41 14.76
CA LEU A 52 -1.70 -3.76 14.85
C LEU A 52 -0.63 -3.87 15.95
N ALA A 53 0.22 -2.85 16.12
CA ALA A 53 1.21 -2.81 17.19
C ALA A 53 0.57 -2.77 18.58
N GLN A 54 -0.53 -2.04 18.75
CA GLN A 54 -1.25 -1.97 20.02
C GLN A 54 -1.99 -3.28 20.33
N ASP A 55 -2.61 -3.90 19.33
CA ASP A 55 -3.23 -5.22 19.43
C ASP A 55 -2.21 -6.30 19.82
N ALA A 56 -1.07 -6.35 19.12
CA ALA A 56 0.00 -7.30 19.41
C ALA A 56 0.64 -7.12 20.80
N LEU A 57 0.57 -5.90 21.37
CA LEU A 57 0.99 -5.61 22.75
C LEU A 57 -0.09 -5.93 23.80
N GLY A 58 -1.31 -6.31 23.35
CA GLY A 58 -2.46 -6.57 24.21
C GLY A 58 -3.10 -5.32 24.79
N TYR A 59 -2.92 -4.15 24.14
CA TYR A 59 -3.53 -2.89 24.58
C TYR A 59 -4.97 -2.72 24.11
N LEU A 60 -5.35 -3.43 23.05
CA LEU A 60 -6.68 -3.37 22.47
C LEU A 60 -7.45 -4.67 22.77
N GLY A 61 -8.72 -4.53 23.11
CA GLY A 61 -9.68 -5.63 22.99
C GLY A 61 -10.16 -5.77 21.55
N GLU A 62 -10.83 -6.89 21.24
CA GLU A 62 -11.35 -7.17 19.90
C GLU A 62 -12.27 -6.06 19.35
N GLU A 63 -13.17 -5.54 20.19
CA GLU A 63 -14.08 -4.45 19.82
C GLU A 63 -13.34 -3.13 19.51
N ASP A 64 -12.35 -2.78 20.33
CA ASP A 64 -11.52 -1.59 20.13
C ASP A 64 -10.67 -1.72 18.86
N PHE A 65 -10.09 -2.90 18.62
CA PHE A 65 -9.33 -3.19 17.41
C PHE A 65 -10.18 -3.00 16.16
N ASN A 66 -11.36 -3.63 16.11
CA ASN A 66 -12.25 -3.53 14.96
C ASN A 66 -12.72 -2.08 14.74
N THR A 67 -13.08 -1.38 15.81
CA THR A 67 -13.53 0.03 15.73
C THR A 67 -12.42 0.95 15.16
N LEU A 68 -11.19 0.78 15.63
CA LEU A 68 -10.06 1.58 15.16
C LEU A 68 -9.67 1.22 13.72
N LEU A 69 -9.67 -0.06 13.38
CA LEU A 69 -9.36 -0.53 12.04
C LEU A 69 -10.39 -0.04 11.03
N ASP A 70 -11.68 -0.20 11.34
CA ASP A 70 -12.78 0.29 10.50
C ASP A 70 -12.69 1.80 10.33
N GLY A 71 -12.44 2.55 11.42
CA GLY A 71 -12.26 4.01 11.35
C GLY A 71 -11.08 4.46 10.48
N ALA A 72 -9.95 3.74 10.54
CA ALA A 72 -8.79 4.04 9.70
C ALA A 72 -9.06 3.78 8.20
N LEU A 73 -9.99 2.87 7.89
CA LEU A 73 -10.32 2.43 6.53
C LEU A 73 -11.62 3.02 5.97
N GLU A 74 -12.49 3.61 6.80
CA GLU A 74 -13.86 4.06 6.46
C GLU A 74 -13.93 4.93 5.20
N ARG A 75 -12.92 5.76 4.97
CA ARG A 75 -12.88 6.71 3.85
C ARG A 75 -12.39 6.12 2.52
N PHE A 76 -12.03 4.84 2.50
CA PHE A 76 -11.49 4.15 1.33
C PHE A 76 -12.49 3.12 0.82
N GLU A 77 -12.43 2.83 -0.48
CA GLU A 77 -13.18 1.70 -1.04
C GLU A 77 -12.60 0.39 -0.50
N ASP A 78 -13.43 -0.66 -0.36
CA ASP A 78 -13.01 -1.97 0.16
C ASP A 78 -11.72 -2.49 -0.51
N SER A 79 -11.64 -2.38 -1.84
CA SER A 79 -10.46 -2.82 -2.60
C SER A 79 -9.19 -2.02 -2.28
N GLN A 80 -9.32 -0.74 -1.91
CA GLN A 80 -8.20 0.06 -1.44
C GLN A 80 -7.84 -0.28 0.01
N GLY A 81 -8.86 -0.56 0.84
CA GLY A 81 -8.71 -1.04 2.22
C GLY A 81 -7.85 -2.29 2.29
N ASP A 82 -8.10 -3.27 1.42
CA ASP A 82 -7.30 -4.50 1.33
C ASP A 82 -5.81 -4.20 1.04
N VAL A 83 -5.53 -3.28 0.11
CA VAL A 83 -4.14 -2.90 -0.22
C VAL A 83 -3.47 -2.15 0.93
N ILE A 84 -4.20 -1.25 1.60
CA ILE A 84 -3.73 -0.52 2.78
C ILE A 84 -3.39 -1.49 3.90
N TYR A 85 -4.27 -2.45 4.18
CA TYR A 85 -4.06 -3.46 5.21
C TYR A 85 -2.87 -4.36 4.88
N ALA A 86 -2.75 -4.84 3.64
CA ALA A 86 -1.60 -5.62 3.19
C ALA A 86 -0.27 -4.83 3.33
N LYS A 87 -0.29 -3.52 3.05
CA LYS A 87 0.88 -2.67 3.28
C LYS A 87 1.21 -2.55 4.76
N ALA A 88 0.21 -2.37 5.61
CA ALA A 88 0.40 -2.27 7.05
C ALA A 88 1.05 -3.54 7.62
N LEU A 89 0.59 -4.73 7.18
CA LEU A 89 1.23 -6.00 7.50
C LEU A 89 2.69 -6.03 7.04
N GLY A 90 2.98 -5.62 5.80
CA GLY A 90 4.36 -5.56 5.31
C GLY A 90 5.25 -4.57 6.10
N TYR A 91 4.70 -3.45 6.56
CA TYR A 91 5.41 -2.52 7.44
C TYR A 91 5.68 -3.16 8.80
N PHE A 92 4.68 -3.81 9.38
CA PHE A 92 4.76 -4.53 10.65
C PHE A 92 5.83 -5.63 10.60
N ASP A 93 5.82 -6.47 9.56
CA ASP A 93 6.85 -7.49 9.33
C ASP A 93 8.23 -6.86 9.16
N GLY A 94 8.31 -5.74 8.44
CA GLY A 94 9.53 -4.96 8.29
C GLY A 94 10.07 -4.43 9.62
N LEU A 95 9.21 -4.05 10.56
CA LEU A 95 9.61 -3.65 11.91
C LEU A 95 10.25 -4.81 12.68
N MET A 96 9.79 -6.04 12.44
CA MET A 96 10.30 -7.24 13.09
C MET A 96 11.55 -7.81 12.41
N PHE A 97 11.94 -7.27 11.26
CA PHE A 97 13.14 -7.71 10.54
C PHE A 97 14.38 -7.70 11.44
N GLY A 98 15.11 -8.82 11.42
CA GLY A 98 16.33 -9.03 12.20
C GLY A 98 16.11 -9.44 13.66
N ILE A 99 14.87 -9.58 14.12
CA ILE A 99 14.56 -10.18 15.42
C ILE A 99 14.51 -11.71 15.25
N PRO A 100 15.22 -12.49 16.09
CA PRO A 100 15.14 -13.95 16.05
C PRO A 100 13.70 -14.45 16.26
N GLU A 101 13.32 -15.50 15.53
CA GLU A 101 12.04 -16.16 15.74
C GLU A 101 11.90 -16.64 17.20
N GLY A 102 10.76 -16.33 17.81
CA GLY A 102 10.47 -16.70 19.20
C GLY A 102 10.97 -15.73 20.27
N ASP A 103 11.72 -14.67 19.92
CA ASP A 103 12.10 -13.63 20.88
C ASP A 103 10.96 -12.62 21.12
N ALA A 104 9.94 -13.06 21.84
CA ALA A 104 8.77 -12.25 22.18
C ALA A 104 9.13 -10.99 22.99
N SER A 105 10.26 -10.99 23.71
CA SER A 105 10.72 -9.84 24.49
C SER A 105 11.20 -8.72 23.55
N LEU A 106 12.05 -9.05 22.59
CA LEU A 106 12.53 -8.08 21.60
C LEU A 106 11.41 -7.58 20.69
N VAL A 107 10.47 -8.45 20.30
CA VAL A 107 9.24 -8.05 19.58
C VAL A 107 8.47 -7.02 20.40
N SER A 108 8.18 -7.30 21.66
CA SER A 108 7.43 -6.40 22.55
C SER A 108 8.15 -5.08 22.81
N GLU A 109 9.48 -5.09 22.91
CA GLU A 109 10.29 -3.87 23.02
C GLU A 109 10.20 -3.03 21.75
N ARG A 110 10.36 -3.65 20.57
CA ARG A 110 10.29 -2.97 19.27
C ARG A 110 8.92 -2.35 19.04
N LEU A 111 7.85 -3.08 19.33
CA LEU A 111 6.48 -2.60 19.18
C LEU A 111 6.19 -1.45 20.13
N ARG A 112 6.65 -1.50 21.39
CA ARG A 112 6.53 -0.37 22.33
C ARG A 112 7.27 0.87 21.84
N ALA A 113 8.50 0.71 21.36
CA ALA A 113 9.28 1.82 20.80
C ALA A 113 8.61 2.43 19.57
N PHE A 114 8.04 1.59 18.68
CA PHE A 114 7.29 2.05 17.52
C PHE A 114 6.01 2.80 17.93
N ASN A 115 5.24 2.27 18.87
CA ASN A 115 4.01 2.89 19.36
C ASN A 115 4.26 4.25 20.05
N GLN A 116 5.43 4.41 20.68
CA GLN A 116 5.86 5.67 21.31
C GLN A 116 6.50 6.66 20.34
N SER A 117 6.69 6.28 19.07
CA SER A 117 7.32 7.12 18.07
C SER A 117 6.33 8.14 17.47
N GLN A 118 6.86 9.12 16.76
CA GLN A 118 6.03 10.07 15.98
C GLN A 118 5.22 9.40 14.86
N ALA A 119 5.49 8.14 14.52
CA ALA A 119 4.69 7.40 13.56
C ALA A 119 3.24 7.21 14.04
N CYS A 120 3.04 7.05 15.36
CA CYS A 120 1.76 6.77 15.99
C CYS A 120 1.16 7.98 16.75
N SER A 121 1.81 9.15 16.73
CA SER A 121 1.38 10.32 17.52
C SER A 121 0.01 10.90 17.13
N GLY A 122 -0.56 10.50 15.99
CA GLY A 122 -1.93 10.87 15.58
C GLY A 122 -3.04 10.00 16.21
N LEU A 123 -2.72 8.78 16.67
CA LEU A 123 -3.66 7.83 17.26
C LEU A 123 -3.87 8.03 18.77
N VAL A 124 -2.95 8.75 19.42
CA VAL A 124 -2.95 9.01 20.88
C VAL A 124 -4.12 9.91 21.34
N VAL A 125 -4.91 10.46 20.41
CA VAL A 125 -6.06 11.32 20.75
C VAL A 125 -7.33 10.51 21.07
N SER A 126 -7.39 9.21 20.73
CA SER A 126 -8.50 8.33 21.11
C SER A 126 -8.06 7.36 22.23
N ASN A 127 -8.22 7.81 23.48
CA ASN A 127 -8.35 7.00 24.70
C ASN A 127 -7.16 6.28 25.36
N TYR A 128 -5.90 6.45 24.92
CA TYR A 128 -4.76 5.98 25.74
C TYR A 128 -3.73 7.09 25.99
N ARG A 129 -3.80 7.69 27.19
CA ARG A 129 -2.68 8.43 27.78
C ARG A 129 -1.77 7.42 28.50
N LEU A 130 -0.49 7.40 28.11
CA LEU A 130 0.59 6.78 28.89
C LEU A 130 0.72 7.45 30.28
#